data_AF-A0A327Z825-F1
#
_entry.id   AF-A0A327Z825-F1
#
_cell.length_a   1.000
_cell.length_b   1.000
_cell.length_c   1.000
_cell.angle_alpha   90.00
_cell.angle_beta   90.00
_cell.angle_gamma   90.00
#
_symmetry.space_group_name_H-M   'P 1'
#
loop_
_entity.id
_entity.type
_entity.pdbx_description
1 polymer ?
#
loop_
_entity_poly.entity_id
_entity_poly.type
_entity_poly.pdbx_seq_one_letter_code
_entity_poly.pdbx_strand_id
1 'polypeptide(L)'
;MTTVTTRSSLPFSRRRTGGWLVAGFPFAFAVWYAVCFGLALGRAREFAGHWYIPSMNDEYTATVDIWSGWRMSWLVAYSISWTPLLAGFSLFVTGMLFILGYQSGHRRLSIALVGGAVMSLVILVVAVTPAAQSVSVWLLD
;
A
#
# COMPACT_ATOMS: atom_id res chain seq x y z
N MET A 1 42.53 26.94 34.56
CA MET A 1 41.09 27.23 34.41
C MET A 1 40.56 26.32 33.31
N THR A 2 39.62 25.45 33.65
CA THR A 2 39.16 24.28 32.89
C THR A 2 38.35 24.65 31.65
N THR A 3 38.83 24.24 30.48
CA THR A 3 38.11 24.32 29.21
C THR A 3 37.01 23.26 29.20
N VAL A 4 35.76 23.69 29.36
CA VAL A 4 34.58 22.83 29.20
C VAL A 4 34.36 22.63 27.70
N THR A 5 34.71 21.45 27.20
CA THR A 5 34.35 21.00 25.85
C THR A 5 32.87 20.64 25.82
N THR A 6 32.04 21.56 25.32
CA THR A 6 30.66 21.29 24.94
C THR A 6 30.66 20.25 23.82
N ARG A 7 30.34 19.00 24.18
CA ARG A 7 30.12 17.90 23.25
C ARG A 7 28.86 18.23 22.45
N SER A 8 29.03 18.76 21.25
CA SER A 8 27.94 18.98 20.30
C SER A 8 27.35 17.61 19.93
N SER A 9 26.17 17.32 20.48
CA SER A 9 25.34 16.19 20.06
C SER A 9 24.83 16.48 18.65
N LEU A 10 25.60 16.09 17.63
CA LEU A 10 25.15 16.06 16.24
C LEU A 10 23.90 15.17 16.12
N PRO A 11 22.92 15.54 15.28
CA PRO A 11 21.63 14.84 15.19
C PRO A 11 21.77 13.47 14.53
N PHE A 12 22.16 12.46 15.29
CA PHE A 12 21.90 11.07 14.98
C PHE A 12 20.38 10.84 15.03
N SER A 13 19.66 10.84 13.89
CA SER A 13 18.48 9.96 13.69
C SER A 13 17.68 10.20 12.40
N ARG A 14 17.61 11.42 11.85
CA ARG A 14 16.63 11.71 10.76
C ARG A 14 16.89 10.96 9.45
N ARG A 15 18.13 10.95 8.94
CA ARG A 15 18.48 10.25 7.68
C ARG A 15 18.31 8.73 7.75
N ARG A 16 18.62 8.14 8.91
CA ARG A 16 18.54 6.68 9.09
C ARG A 16 17.08 6.23 9.15
N THR A 17 16.24 6.96 9.87
CA THR A 17 14.82 6.60 10.07
C THR A 17 14.01 6.74 8.76
N GLY A 18 14.30 7.76 7.95
CA GLY A 18 13.59 7.99 6.68
C GLY A 18 13.71 6.83 5.69
N GLY A 19 14.91 6.29 5.49
CA GLY A 19 15.11 5.17 4.56
C GLY A 19 14.41 3.87 5.01
N TRP A 20 14.35 3.62 6.32
CA TRP A 20 13.61 2.48 6.88
C TRP A 20 12.09 2.63 6.75
N LEU A 21 11.56 3.84 6.94
CA LEU A 21 10.14 4.12 6.73
C LEU A 21 9.75 3.91 5.27
N VAL A 22 10.56 4.39 4.33
CA VAL A 22 10.30 4.21 2.89
C VAL A 22 10.36 2.72 2.52
N ALA A 23 11.33 1.97 3.04
CA ALA A 23 11.43 0.54 2.78
C ALA A 23 10.31 -0.28 3.44
N GLY A 24 9.80 0.14 4.60
CA GLY A 24 8.72 -0.54 5.33
C GLY A 24 7.33 -0.25 4.78
N PHE A 25 7.12 0.93 4.19
CA PHE A 25 5.82 1.34 3.65
C PHE A 25 5.22 0.34 2.65
N PRO A 26 5.94 -0.17 1.62
CA PRO A 26 5.42 -1.15 0.68
C PRO A 26 4.87 -2.41 1.35
N PHE A 27 5.52 -2.89 2.41
CA PHE A 27 5.07 -4.09 3.13
C PHE A 27 3.79 -3.82 3.93
N ALA A 28 3.76 -2.70 4.67
CA ALA A 28 2.56 -2.30 5.41
C ALA A 28 1.38 -2.06 4.44
N PHE A 29 1.66 -1.41 3.30
CA PHE A 29 0.68 -1.15 2.28
C PHE A 29 0.18 -2.42 1.59
N ALA A 30 1.04 -3.42 1.36
CA ALA A 30 0.61 -4.72 0.83
C ALA A 30 -0.38 -5.43 1.77
N VAL A 31 -0.07 -5.45 3.07
CA VAL A 31 -0.97 -6.05 4.08
C VAL A 31 -2.28 -5.29 4.14
N TRP A 32 -2.23 -3.96 4.15
CA TRP A 32 -3.42 -3.11 4.12
C TRP A 32 -4.29 -3.37 2.89
N TYR A 33 -3.67 -3.42 1.71
CA TYR A 33 -4.37 -3.70 0.46
C TYR A 33 -5.03 -5.09 0.48
N ALA A 34 -4.34 -6.12 0.96
CA ALA A 34 -4.91 -7.46 1.10
C ALA A 34 -6.11 -7.49 2.06
N VAL A 35 -6.05 -6.75 3.17
CA VAL A 35 -7.17 -6.60 4.11
C VAL A 35 -8.36 -5.90 3.44
N CYS A 36 -8.14 -4.78 2.75
CA CYS A 36 -9.21 -4.07 2.04
C CYS A 36 -9.86 -4.97 0.97
N PHE A 37 -9.04 -5.67 0.18
CA PHE A 37 -9.53 -6.58 -0.85
C PHE A 37 -10.33 -7.74 -0.25
N GLY A 38 -9.84 -8.33 0.84
CA GLY A 38 -10.56 -9.38 1.57
C GLY A 38 -11.89 -8.91 2.17
N LEU A 39 -11.95 -7.69 2.70
CA LEU A 39 -13.19 -7.08 3.21
C LEU A 39 -14.21 -6.85 2.08
N ALA A 40 -13.75 -6.37 0.92
CA ALA A 40 -14.61 -6.19 -0.25
C ALA A 40 -15.22 -7.53 -0.72
N LEU A 41 -14.39 -8.58 -0.83
CA LEU A 41 -14.87 -9.92 -1.19
C LEU A 41 -15.77 -10.52 -0.11
N GLY A 42 -15.47 -10.30 1.17
CA GLY A 42 -16.31 -10.74 2.29
C GLY A 42 -17.69 -10.10 2.22
N ARG A 43 -17.75 -8.80 1.88
CA ARG A 43 -19.00 -8.08 1.69
C ARG A 43 -19.78 -8.60 0.47
N ALA A 44 -19.12 -8.85 -0.65
CA ALA A 44 -19.76 -9.46 -1.81
C ALA A 44 -20.33 -10.86 -1.49
N ARG A 45 -19.60 -11.65 -0.69
CA ARG A 45 -20.06 -12.95 -0.22
C ARG A 45 -21.34 -12.86 0.63
N GLU A 46 -21.52 -11.81 1.42
CA GLU A 46 -22.74 -11.63 2.21
C GLU A 46 -23.99 -11.48 1.32
N PHE A 47 -23.83 -10.95 0.11
CA PHE A 47 -24.92 -10.81 -0.86
C PHE A 47 -25.14 -12.09 -1.69
N ALA A 48 -24.07 -12.70 -2.22
CA ALA A 48 -24.18 -13.86 -3.11
C ALA A 48 -24.23 -15.23 -2.40
N GLY A 49 -23.85 -15.31 -1.12
CA GLY A 49 -23.77 -16.56 -0.35
C GLY A 49 -22.55 -17.43 -0.63
N HIS A 50 -21.73 -17.10 -1.64
CA HIS A 50 -20.49 -17.81 -2.00
C HIS A 50 -19.34 -16.85 -2.31
N TRP A 51 -18.10 -17.36 -2.36
CA TRP A 51 -16.94 -16.57 -2.76
C TRP A 51 -16.87 -16.42 -4.28
N TYR A 52 -16.84 -15.19 -4.76
CA TYR A 52 -16.69 -14.85 -6.17
C TYR A 52 -16.11 -13.44 -6.29
N ILE A 53 -15.73 -13.04 -7.51
CA ILE A 53 -15.23 -11.69 -7.79
C ILE A 53 -16.42 -10.84 -8.22
N PRO A 54 -16.83 -9.83 -7.44
CA PRO A 54 -17.96 -8.97 -7.79
C PRO A 54 -17.66 -8.10 -9.00
N SER A 55 -18.72 -7.72 -9.72
CA SER A 55 -18.67 -6.80 -10.84
C SER A 55 -19.85 -5.83 -10.79
N MET A 56 -19.70 -4.65 -11.41
CA MET A 56 -20.72 -3.60 -11.39
C MET A 56 -22.11 -4.08 -11.83
N ASN A 57 -22.19 -4.94 -12.85
CA ASN A 57 -23.46 -5.40 -13.43
C ASN A 57 -23.79 -6.85 -13.07
N ASP A 58 -23.37 -7.33 -11.89
CA ASP A 58 -23.62 -8.70 -11.47
C ASP A 58 -25.01 -8.87 -10.83
N GLU A 59 -25.64 -10.03 -11.08
CA GLU A 59 -27.00 -10.39 -10.67
C GLU A 59 -27.25 -10.29 -9.14
N TYR A 60 -26.22 -10.53 -8.33
CA TYR A 60 -26.26 -10.53 -6.87
C TYR A 60 -26.11 -9.14 -6.26
N THR A 61 -25.40 -8.22 -6.92
CA THR A 61 -25.09 -6.90 -6.34
C THR A 61 -25.67 -5.69 -7.08
N ALA A 62 -26.17 -5.84 -8.30
CA ALA A 62 -26.59 -4.70 -9.14
C ALA A 62 -27.81 -3.92 -8.61
N THR A 63 -28.57 -4.46 -7.66
CA THR A 63 -29.78 -3.81 -7.10
C THR A 63 -29.67 -3.48 -5.62
N VAL A 64 -28.55 -3.83 -4.99
CA VAL A 64 -28.34 -3.63 -3.55
C VAL A 64 -27.40 -2.46 -3.30
N ASP A 65 -27.74 -1.65 -2.30
CA ASP A 65 -26.83 -0.62 -1.80
C ASP A 65 -25.69 -1.30 -1.03
N ILE A 66 -24.55 -1.42 -1.70
CA ILE A 66 -23.33 -2.07 -1.20
C ILE A 66 -22.77 -1.33 0.03
N TRP A 67 -23.03 -0.01 0.12
CA TRP A 67 -22.52 0.88 1.16
C TRP A 67 -23.41 0.86 2.41
N SER A 68 -24.68 0.46 2.26
CA SER A 68 -25.63 0.39 3.37
C SER A 68 -25.09 -0.46 4.53
N GLY A 69 -25.08 0.12 5.74
CA GLY A 69 -24.61 -0.56 6.95
C GLY A 69 -23.09 -0.82 7.03
N TRP A 70 -22.30 -0.46 6.01
CA TRP A 70 -20.85 -0.68 5.99
C TRP A 70 -20.07 0.60 6.31
N ARG A 71 -19.83 0.84 7.61
CA ARG A 71 -19.27 2.10 8.13
C ARG A 71 -17.89 2.51 7.56
N MET A 72 -17.12 1.54 7.06
CA MET A 72 -15.77 1.75 6.50
C MET A 72 -15.71 1.49 4.99
N SER A 73 -16.84 1.41 4.29
CA SER A 73 -16.90 1.17 2.84
C SER A 73 -16.04 2.16 2.06
N TRP A 74 -16.18 3.45 2.36
CA TRP A 74 -15.42 4.52 1.72
C TRP A 74 -13.90 4.34 1.85
N LEU A 75 -13.40 3.95 3.05
CA LEU A 75 -11.97 3.71 3.25
C LEU A 75 -11.47 2.56 2.40
N VAL A 76 -12.25 1.49 2.29
CA VAL A 76 -11.90 0.30 1.51
C VAL A 76 -11.94 0.62 0.01
N ALA A 77 -13.00 1.28 -0.46
CA ALA A 77 -13.17 1.73 -1.83
C ALA A 77 -11.99 2.62 -2.26
N TYR A 78 -11.72 3.71 -1.53
CA TYR A 78 -10.60 4.59 -1.87
C TYR A 78 -9.25 3.89 -1.75
N SER A 79 -9.02 3.05 -0.74
CA SER A 79 -7.76 2.33 -0.62
C SER A 79 -7.48 1.46 -1.85
N ILE A 80 -8.48 0.70 -2.31
CA ILE A 80 -8.35 -0.18 -3.49
C ILE A 80 -8.19 0.65 -4.76
N SER A 81 -9.02 1.66 -4.99
CA SER A 81 -8.98 2.46 -6.22
C SER A 81 -7.71 3.29 -6.37
N TRP A 82 -7.15 3.82 -5.27
CA TRP A 82 -5.90 4.58 -5.30
C TRP A 82 -4.65 3.69 -5.25
N THR A 83 -4.80 2.37 -5.09
CA THR A 83 -3.67 1.44 -4.98
C THR A 83 -2.68 1.53 -6.12
N PRO A 84 -3.08 1.55 -7.42
CA PRO A 84 -2.13 1.64 -8.52
C PRO A 84 -1.26 2.90 -8.45
N LEU A 85 -1.86 4.04 -8.09
CA LEU A 85 -1.16 5.32 -7.94
C LEU A 85 -0.18 5.28 -6.77
N LEU A 86 -0.60 4.78 -5.61
CA LEU A 86 0.25 4.70 -4.42
C LEU A 86 1.41 3.71 -4.62
N ALA A 87 1.15 2.56 -5.24
CA ALA A 87 2.18 1.57 -5.56
C ALA A 87 3.18 2.11 -6.59
N GLY A 88 2.70 2.78 -7.65
CA GLY A 88 3.56 3.43 -8.64
C GLY A 88 4.42 4.54 -8.03
N PHE A 89 3.82 5.41 -7.20
CA PHE A 89 4.57 6.47 -6.51
C PHE A 89 5.61 5.90 -5.54
N SER A 90 5.27 4.86 -4.79
CA SER A 90 6.20 4.16 -3.90
C SER A 90 7.39 3.56 -4.67
N LEU A 91 7.11 2.92 -5.81
CA LEU A 91 8.14 2.37 -6.69
C LEU A 91 9.06 3.48 -7.24
N PHE A 92 8.48 4.61 -7.65
CA PHE A 92 9.23 5.78 -8.10
C PHE A 92 10.15 6.34 -7.01
N VAL A 93 9.65 6.58 -5.80
CA VAL A 93 10.44 7.09 -4.67
C VAL A 93 11.58 6.13 -4.33
N THR A 94 11.30 4.83 -4.29
CA THR A 94 12.30 3.81 -3.98
C THR A 94 13.39 3.73 -5.05
N GLY A 95 13.02 3.78 -6.34
CA GLY A 95 13.95 3.87 -7.45
C GLY A 95 14.82 5.13 -7.40
N MET A 96 14.22 6.27 -7.03
CA MET A 96 14.94 7.53 -6.96
C MET A 96 15.96 7.56 -5.80
N LEU A 97 15.62 6.96 -4.65
CA LEU A 97 16.56 6.75 -3.54
C LEU A 97 17.70 5.80 -3.93
N PHE A 98 17.43 4.83 -4.80
CA PHE A 98 18.45 3.92 -5.33
C PHE A 98 19.45 4.68 -6.21
N ILE A 99 18.95 5.50 -7.16
CA ILE A 99 19.75 6.32 -8.08
C ILE A 99 20.58 7.37 -7.31
N LEU A 100 20.00 8.01 -6.31
CA LEU A 100 20.68 9.00 -5.45
C LEU A 100 21.74 8.38 -4.53
N GLY A 101 21.93 7.06 -4.54
CA GLY A 101 22.94 6.39 -3.75
C GLY A 101 22.68 6.45 -2.24
N TYR A 102 21.42 6.63 -1.82
CA TYR A 102 21.03 6.79 -0.40
C TYR A 102 21.38 5.57 0.48
N GLN A 103 21.70 4.46 -0.19
CA GLN A 103 22.04 3.16 0.37
C GLN A 103 23.56 2.89 0.46
N SER A 104 24.40 3.81 -0.04
CA SER A 104 25.86 3.64 -0.08
C SER A 104 26.42 3.34 1.31
N GLY A 105 27.07 2.19 1.46
CA GLY A 105 27.68 1.73 2.72
C GLY A 105 26.74 1.01 3.70
N HIS A 106 25.45 0.81 3.39
CA HIS A 106 24.49 0.15 4.28
C HIS A 106 23.75 -1.01 3.60
N ARG A 107 24.40 -2.20 3.55
CA ARG A 107 23.85 -3.42 2.92
C ARG A 107 22.42 -3.77 3.35
N ARG A 108 22.07 -3.60 4.63
CA ARG A 108 20.72 -3.88 5.15
C ARG A 108 19.66 -2.93 4.58
N LEU A 109 20.00 -1.66 4.40
CA LEU A 109 19.09 -0.66 3.81
C LEU A 109 18.87 -0.94 2.33
N SER A 110 19.93 -1.31 1.58
CA SER A 110 19.82 -1.72 0.18
C SER A 110 18.85 -2.87 0.00
N ILE A 111 18.98 -3.92 0.82
CA ILE A 111 18.09 -5.10 0.76
C ILE A 111 16.64 -4.69 1.06
N ALA A 112 16.43 -3.84 2.06
CA ALA A 112 15.10 -3.37 2.42
C ALA A 112 14.46 -2.52 1.31
N LEU A 113 15.22 -1.64 0.66
CA LEU A 113 14.74 -0.83 -0.48
C LEU A 113 14.42 -1.70 -1.69
N VAL A 114 15.26 -2.69 -2.02
CA VAL A 114 14.97 -3.64 -3.11
C VAL A 114 13.73 -4.47 -2.78
N GLY A 115 13.62 -5.00 -1.56
CA GLY A 115 12.42 -5.72 -1.11
C GLY A 115 11.16 -4.86 -1.19
N GLY A 116 11.26 -3.59 -0.77
CA GLY A 116 10.16 -2.62 -0.89
C GLY A 116 9.77 -2.35 -2.34
N ALA A 117 10.74 -2.15 -3.24
CA ALA A 117 10.49 -1.94 -4.66
C ALA A 117 9.81 -3.15 -5.32
N VAL A 118 10.29 -4.36 -5.02
CA VAL A 118 9.67 -5.61 -5.48
C VAL A 118 8.24 -5.70 -4.96
N MET A 119 8.01 -5.37 -3.69
CA MET A 119 6.66 -5.44 -3.13
C MET A 119 5.71 -4.41 -3.76
N SER A 120 6.18 -3.18 -3.98
CA SER A 120 5.39 -2.17 -4.71
C SER A 120 5.09 -2.61 -6.14
N LEU A 121 6.03 -3.28 -6.81
CA LEU A 121 5.80 -3.84 -8.15
C LEU A 121 4.74 -4.94 -8.11
N VAL A 122 4.82 -5.85 -7.14
CA VAL A 122 3.81 -6.92 -6.96
C VAL A 122 2.43 -6.32 -6.72
N ILE A 123 2.30 -5.34 -5.82
CA ILE A 123 1.03 -4.65 -5.55
C ILE A 123 0.51 -3.98 -6.84
N LEU A 124 1.38 -3.30 -7.59
CA LEU A 124 0.99 -2.63 -8.83
C LEU A 124 0.47 -3.64 -9.87
N VAL A 125 1.18 -4.74 -10.07
CA VAL A 125 0.77 -5.80 -11.02
C VAL A 125 -0.58 -6.40 -10.60
N VAL A 126 -0.75 -6.72 -9.31
CA VAL A 126 -2.02 -7.25 -8.78
C VAL A 126 -3.16 -6.25 -8.95
N ALA A 127 -2.92 -4.98 -8.63
CA ALA A 127 -3.95 -3.94 -8.69
C ALA A 127 -4.43 -3.63 -10.11
N VAL A 128 -3.61 -3.90 -11.13
CA VAL A 128 -3.97 -3.70 -12.56
C VAL A 128 -4.62 -4.95 -13.16
N THR A 129 -4.72 -6.06 -12.43
CA THR A 129 -5.43 -7.26 -12.92
C THR A 129 -6.92 -6.98 -13.18
N PRO A 130 -7.55 -7.65 -14.15
CA PRO A 130 -8.99 -7.50 -14.41
C PRO A 130 -9.85 -7.76 -13.17
N ALA A 131 -9.45 -8.71 -12.33
CA ALA A 131 -10.14 -9.01 -11.07
C ALA A 131 -10.11 -7.82 -10.11
N ALA A 132 -8.93 -7.23 -9.88
CA ALA A 132 -8.80 -6.07 -9.00
C ALA A 132 -9.55 -4.83 -9.52
N GLN A 133 -9.53 -4.63 -10.84
CA GLN A 133 -10.26 -3.55 -11.50
C GLN A 133 -11.77 -3.74 -11.36
N SER A 134 -12.27 -4.96 -11.56
CA SER A 134 -13.70 -5.30 -11.37
C SER A 134 -14.18 -4.95 -9.96
N VAL A 135 -13.43 -5.37 -8.93
CA VAL A 135 -13.74 -5.02 -7.53
C VAL A 135 -13.67 -3.52 -7.28
N SER A 136 -12.67 -2.83 -7.84
CA SER A 136 -12.56 -1.37 -7.69
C SER A 136 -13.74 -0.63 -8.31
N VAL A 137 -14.19 -1.03 -9.50
CA VAL A 137 -15.32 -0.38 -10.17
C VAL A 137 -16.60 -0.66 -9.39
N TRP A 138 -16.81 -1.90 -8.97
CA TRP A 138 -17.95 -2.29 -8.14
C TRP A 138 -18.04 -1.53 -6.82
N LEU A 139 -16.91 -1.22 -6.17
CA LEU A 139 -16.90 -0.45 -4.93
C LEU A 139 -17.17 1.05 -5.12
N LEU A 140 -17.03 1.56 -6.33
CA LEU A 140 -17.24 2.98 -6.67
C LEU A 140 -18.63 3.23 -7.28
N ASP A 141 -19.39 2.16 -7.50
CA ASP A 141 -20.81 2.18 -7.83
C ASP A 141 -21.64 2.46 -6.55
#